data_AF-A0A7G1IHA9-F1
#
_entry.id   AF-A0A7G1IHA9-F1
#
_cell.length_a   1.000
_cell.length_b   1.000
_cell.length_c   1.000
_cell.angle_alpha   90.00
_cell.angle_beta   90.00
_cell.angle_gamma   90.00
#
_symmetry.space_group_name_H-M   'P 1'
#
loop_
_entity.id
_entity.type
_entity.pdbx_description
1 polymer ?
#
loop_
_entity_poly.entity_id
_entity_poly.type
_entity_poly.pdbx_seq_one_letter_code
_entity_poly.pdbx_strand_id
1 'polypeptide(L)'
;MGAQKAGQPLWTAFLLAVLCTWFLQTAMCMYYKARSDVARMGFAFYGPFAFVIGSDQHVVANVGFLGLPLLLNAFHPDAPHCGISWGWGAHGLVTNICVTSLGNLVGGTVFVALPFYVIARLQPREQ
;
A
#
# COMPACT_ATOMS: atom_id res chain seq x y z
N MET A 1 -3.34 -4.63 -15.08
CA MET A 1 -2.87 -4.32 -13.71
C MET A 1 -3.70 -5.02 -12.63
N GLY A 2 -5.03 -4.83 -12.56
CA GLY A 2 -5.87 -5.46 -11.51
C GLY A 2 -5.74 -6.99 -11.39
N ALA A 3 -5.76 -7.72 -12.51
CA ALA A 3 -5.62 -9.18 -12.50
C ALA A 3 -4.26 -9.65 -11.98
N GLN A 4 -3.18 -8.95 -12.38
CA GLN A 4 -1.83 -9.23 -11.89
C GLN A 4 -1.72 -8.97 -10.39
N LYS A 5 -2.37 -7.93 -9.86
CA LYS A 5 -2.38 -7.64 -8.42
C LYS A 5 -3.18 -8.65 -7.62
N ALA A 6 -4.32 -9.09 -8.15
CA ALA A 6 -5.17 -10.09 -7.52
C ALA A 6 -4.48 -11.46 -7.45
N GLY A 7 -3.81 -11.87 -8.54
CA GLY A 7 -3.23 -13.21 -8.70
C GLY A 7 -1.82 -13.44 -8.15
N GLN A 8 -1.27 -12.53 -7.34
CA GLN A 8 0.06 -12.75 -6.78
C GLN A 8 0.03 -13.82 -5.68
N PRO A 9 1.12 -14.60 -5.49
CA PRO A 9 1.26 -15.46 -4.33
C PRO A 9 1.10 -14.64 -3.04
N LEU A 10 0.42 -15.20 -2.04
CA LEU A 10 0.05 -14.49 -0.81
C LEU A 10 1.27 -13.87 -0.11
N TRP A 11 2.37 -14.62 -0.04
CA TRP A 11 3.60 -14.15 0.59
C TRP A 11 4.26 -13.00 -0.18
N THR A 12 4.28 -13.09 -1.51
CA THR A 12 4.76 -12.01 -2.37
C THR A 12 3.93 -10.75 -2.19
N ALA A 13 2.59 -10.86 -2.19
CA ALA A 13 1.70 -9.73 -1.98
C ALA A 13 1.89 -9.09 -0.59
N PHE A 14 2.09 -9.91 0.45
CA PHE A 14 2.38 -9.45 1.80
C PHE A 14 3.70 -8.68 1.88
N LEU A 15 4.79 -9.23 1.36
CA LEU A 15 6.11 -8.57 1.39
C LEU A 15 6.11 -7.27 0.57
N LEU A 16 5.48 -7.28 -0.61
CA LEU A 16 5.29 -6.06 -1.41
C LEU A 16 4.44 -5.02 -0.68
N ALA A 17 3.49 -5.44 0.16
CA ALA A 17 2.73 -4.51 0.99
C ALA A 17 3.57 -3.90 2.11
N VAL A 18 4.45 -4.68 2.74
CA VAL A 18 5.40 -4.14 3.72
C VAL A 18 6.36 -3.13 3.06
N LEU A 19 6.90 -3.46 1.88
CA LEU A 19 7.78 -2.57 1.10
C LEU A 19 7.08 -1.29 0.65
N CYS A 20 5.82 -1.40 0.19
CA CYS A 20 5.01 -0.22 -0.14
C CYS A 20 4.96 0.76 1.03
N THR A 21 4.65 0.25 2.22
CA THR A 21 4.52 1.11 3.40
C THR A 21 5.86 1.69 3.84
N TRP A 22 6.97 0.99 3.62
CA TRP A 22 8.29 1.61 3.81
C TRP A 22 8.41 2.88 2.95
N PHE A 23 8.22 2.80 1.64
CA PHE A 23 8.35 3.97 0.76
C PHE A 23 7.40 5.11 1.12
N LEU A 24 6.15 4.80 1.49
CA LEU A 24 5.20 5.85 1.85
C LEU A 24 5.54 6.52 3.18
N GLN A 25 6.00 5.76 4.17
CA GLN A 25 6.35 6.33 5.48
C GLN A 25 7.66 7.12 5.42
N THR A 26 8.66 6.69 4.65
CA THR A 26 9.86 7.51 4.43
C THR A 26 9.54 8.79 3.68
N ALA A 27 8.67 8.72 2.66
CA ALA A 27 8.16 9.90 1.95
C ALA A 27 7.48 10.88 2.92
N MET A 28 6.61 10.39 3.80
CA MET A 28 5.93 11.20 4.81
C MET A 28 6.91 11.85 5.79
N CYS A 29 7.87 11.10 6.34
CA CYS A 29 8.88 11.65 7.25
C CYS A 29 9.73 12.73 6.58
N MET A 30 10.17 12.51 5.34
CA MET A 30 10.93 13.50 4.58
C MET A 30 10.09 14.73 4.23
N TYR A 31 8.82 14.53 3.87
CA TYR A 31 7.86 15.60 3.62
C TYR A 31 7.71 16.54 4.83
N TYR A 32 7.55 16.00 6.03
CA TYR A 32 7.42 16.82 7.25
C TYR A 32 8.73 17.51 7.65
N LYS A 33 9.89 16.92 7.33
CA LYS A 33 11.20 17.51 7.63
C LYS A 33 11.61 18.57 6.59
N ALA A 34 11.06 18.52 5.39
CA ALA A 34 11.39 19.43 4.30
C ALA A 34 11.04 20.89 4.65
N ARG A 35 11.95 21.82 4.32
CA ARG A 35 11.81 23.26 4.59
C ARG A 35 11.36 24.09 3.39
N SER A 36 11.50 23.57 2.17
CA SER A 36 11.06 24.23 0.95
C SER A 36 9.84 23.54 0.35
N ASP A 37 8.97 24.31 -0.30
CA ASP A 37 7.78 23.78 -0.95
C ASP A 37 8.12 22.82 -2.10
N VAL A 38 9.20 23.11 -2.85
CA VAL A 38 9.70 22.22 -3.91
C VAL A 38 10.12 20.85 -3.34
N ALA A 39 10.82 20.83 -2.21
CA ALA A 39 11.21 19.56 -1.58
C ALA A 39 9.98 18.79 -1.06
N ARG A 40 8.99 19.49 -0.49
CA ARG A 40 7.72 18.89 -0.06
C ARG A 40 6.97 18.28 -1.24
N MET A 41 6.84 19.00 -2.35
CA MET A 41 6.25 18.47 -3.58
C MET A 41 7.01 17.22 -4.08
N GLY A 42 8.35 17.27 -4.08
CA GLY A 42 9.19 16.14 -4.48
C GLY A 42 8.96 14.89 -3.62
N PHE A 43 8.90 15.03 -2.30
CA PHE A 43 8.64 13.89 -1.40
C PHE A 43 7.19 13.39 -1.47
N ALA A 44 6.22 14.29 -1.69
CA ALA A 44 4.83 13.90 -1.94
C ALA A 44 4.70 13.07 -3.24
N PHE A 45 5.54 13.33 -4.25
CA PHE A 45 5.60 12.54 -5.47
C PHE A 45 6.36 11.21 -5.28
N TYR A 46 7.49 11.23 -4.58
CA TYR A 46 8.38 10.07 -4.39
C TYR A 46 7.65 8.81 -3.89
N GLY A 47 6.83 8.93 -2.85
CA GLY A 47 6.16 7.77 -2.24
C GLY A 47 5.26 7.02 -3.23
N PRO A 48 4.22 7.66 -3.79
CA PRO A 48 3.36 7.05 -4.80
C PRO A 48 4.12 6.62 -6.06
N PHE A 49 5.14 7.37 -6.48
CA PHE A 49 5.94 7.01 -7.65
C PHE A 49 6.72 5.71 -7.44
N ALA A 50 7.39 5.55 -6.29
CA ALA A 50 8.08 4.32 -5.93
C ALA A 50 7.12 3.13 -5.88
N PHE A 51 5.93 3.30 -5.30
CA PHE A 51 4.87 2.29 -5.29
C PHE A 51 4.44 1.86 -6.71
N VAL A 52 4.23 2.80 -7.62
CA VAL A 52 3.78 2.49 -8.99
C VAL A 52 4.88 1.77 -9.77
N ILE A 53 6.13 2.24 -9.71
CA ILE A 53 7.26 1.63 -10.41
C ILE A 53 7.60 0.27 -9.84
N GLY A 54 7.64 0.15 -8.51
CA GLY A 54 7.87 -1.12 -7.80
C GLY A 54 6.74 -2.13 -8.00
N SER A 55 5.58 -1.70 -8.52
CA SER A 55 4.37 -2.51 -8.61
C SER A 55 3.93 -3.09 -7.27
N ASP A 56 4.24 -2.37 -6.18
CA ASP A 56 4.01 -2.79 -4.80
C ASP A 56 2.52 -2.86 -4.47
N GLN A 57 2.17 -3.36 -3.29
CA GLN A 57 0.77 -3.56 -2.89
C GLN A 57 0.36 -2.52 -1.84
N HIS A 58 -0.66 -1.72 -2.14
CA HIS A 58 -1.21 -0.75 -1.19
C HIS A 58 -2.70 -0.98 -1.06
N VAL A 59 -3.18 -1.29 0.14
CA VAL A 59 -4.58 -1.70 0.38
C VAL A 59 -5.57 -0.71 -0.22
N VAL A 60 -5.39 0.60 -0.01
CA VAL A 60 -6.32 1.62 -0.52
C VAL A 60 -6.26 1.75 -2.04
N ALA A 61 -5.06 1.64 -2.62
CA ALA A 61 -4.93 1.73 -4.08
C ALA A 61 -5.52 0.48 -4.76
N ASN A 62 -5.37 -0.67 -4.12
CA ASN A 62 -5.88 -1.94 -4.61
C ASN A 62 -7.41 -1.99 -4.64
N VAL A 63 -8.10 -1.32 -3.72
CA VAL A 63 -9.56 -1.16 -3.80
C VAL A 63 -9.94 -0.52 -5.14
N GLY A 64 -9.20 0.49 -5.62
CA GLY A 64 -9.42 1.07 -6.94
C GLY A 64 -9.01 0.13 -8.08
N PHE A 65 -7.79 -0.42 -8.03
CA PHE A 65 -7.24 -1.25 -9.11
C PHE A 65 -7.97 -2.57 -9.34
N LEU A 66 -8.58 -3.16 -8.30
CA LEU A 66 -9.39 -4.37 -8.40
C LEU A 66 -10.89 -4.06 -8.41
N GLY A 67 -11.33 -3.01 -7.72
CA GLY A 67 -12.75 -2.62 -7.67
C GLY A 67 -13.27 -2.10 -9.02
N LEU A 68 -12.50 -1.28 -9.73
CA LEU A 68 -12.91 -0.78 -11.05
C LEU A 68 -13.19 -1.90 -12.07
N PRO A 69 -12.29 -2.89 -12.29
CA PRO A 69 -12.58 -3.99 -13.20
C PRO A 69 -13.74 -4.88 -12.72
N LEU A 70 -13.92 -5.04 -11.42
CA LEU A 70 -15.07 -5.76 -10.86
C LEU A 70 -16.40 -5.04 -11.11
N LEU A 71 -16.44 -3.71 -10.97
CA LEU A 71 -17.60 -2.89 -11.30
C LEU A 71 -17.89 -2.90 -12.80
N LEU A 72 -16.86 -2.82 -13.64
CA LEU A 72 -16.99 -2.96 -15.09
C LEU A 72 -17.64 -4.29 -15.47
N ASN A 73 -17.20 -5.41 -14.88
CA ASN A 73 -17.83 -6.71 -15.12
C ASN A 73 -19.29 -6.76 -14.63
N ALA A 74 -19.63 -6.04 -13.57
CA ALA A 74 -20.99 -6.02 -13.01
C ALA A 74 -21.98 -5.21 -13.87
N PHE A 75 -21.53 -4.09 -14.46
CA PHE A 75 -22.39 -3.20 -15.25
C PHE A 75 -22.29 -3.42 -16.77
N HIS A 76 -21.24 -4.08 -17.25
CA HIS A 76 -21.01 -4.36 -18.68
C HIS A 76 -20.65 -5.84 -18.88
N PRO A 77 -21.64 -6.73 -19.03
CA PRO A 77 -21.43 -8.17 -19.20
C PRO A 77 -20.61 -8.54 -20.44
N ASP A 78 -20.69 -7.72 -21.49
CA ASP A 78 -19.97 -7.95 -22.75
C ASP A 78 -18.49 -7.51 -22.69
N ALA A 79 -18.05 -6.92 -21.58
CA ALA A 79 -16.68 -6.47 -21.41
C ALA A 79 -15.73 -7.67 -21.11
N PRO A 80 -14.46 -7.59 -21.53
CA PRO A 80 -13.49 -8.66 -21.27
C PRO A 80 -13.30 -8.94 -19.77
N HIS A 81 -13.71 -10.13 -19.32
CA HIS A 81 -13.54 -10.55 -17.94
C HIS A 81 -12.08 -10.89 -17.63
N CYS A 82 -11.58 -10.32 -16.53
CA CYS A 82 -10.18 -10.44 -16.10
C CYS A 82 -9.95 -11.49 -15.01
N GLY A 83 -10.91 -12.39 -14.77
CA GLY A 83 -10.79 -13.49 -13.81
C GLY A 83 -10.72 -13.06 -12.33
N ILE A 84 -11.07 -11.82 -12.01
CA ILE A 84 -11.09 -11.26 -10.66
C ILE A 84 -12.46 -11.53 -10.04
N SER A 85 -12.49 -11.92 -8.76
CA SER A 85 -13.73 -12.15 -8.00
C SER A 85 -13.87 -11.15 -6.85
N TRP A 86 -15.11 -10.83 -6.47
CA TRP A 86 -15.41 -10.02 -5.28
C TRP A 86 -15.03 -10.72 -3.97
N GLY A 87 -15.08 -12.05 -3.95
CA GLY A 87 -15.00 -12.84 -2.72
C GLY A 87 -13.59 -13.29 -2.34
N TRP A 88 -13.55 -14.46 -1.69
CA TRP A 88 -12.31 -15.17 -1.33
C TRP A 88 -11.76 -15.96 -2.51
N GLY A 89 -10.44 -16.11 -2.57
CA GLY A 89 -9.75 -16.94 -3.55
C GLY A 89 -8.45 -16.33 -4.02
N ALA A 90 -7.72 -17.07 -4.87
CA ALA A 90 -6.43 -16.63 -5.40
C ALA A 90 -6.51 -15.34 -6.24
N HIS A 91 -7.68 -14.98 -6.75
CA HIS A 91 -7.94 -13.72 -7.48
C HIS A 91 -9.07 -12.91 -6.82
N GLY A 92 -9.29 -13.11 -5.52
CA GLY A 92 -10.36 -12.47 -4.76
C GLY A 92 -9.97 -11.10 -4.24
N LEU A 93 -10.88 -10.12 -4.36
CA LEU A 93 -10.71 -8.78 -3.78
C LEU A 93 -10.53 -8.84 -2.27
N VAL A 94 -11.38 -9.61 -1.56
CA VAL A 94 -11.29 -9.76 -0.11
C VAL A 94 -9.95 -10.37 0.30
N THR A 95 -9.49 -11.40 -0.42
CA THR A 95 -8.18 -12.02 -0.14
C THR A 95 -7.03 -11.04 -0.33
N ASN A 96 -7.01 -10.28 -1.42
CA ASN A 96 -5.99 -9.26 -1.64
C ASN A 96 -6.04 -8.17 -0.57
N ILE A 97 -7.22 -7.64 -0.23
CA ILE A 97 -7.37 -6.61 0.80
C ILE A 97 -6.89 -7.11 2.16
N CYS A 98 -7.27 -8.32 2.58
CA CYS A 98 -6.84 -8.86 3.88
C CYS A 98 -5.32 -8.99 3.97
N VAL A 99 -4.69 -9.61 2.97
CA VAL A 99 -3.24 -9.82 2.94
C VAL A 99 -2.48 -8.50 2.90
N THR A 100 -2.91 -7.58 2.03
CA THR A 100 -2.24 -6.29 1.86
C THR A 100 -2.46 -5.36 3.04
N SER A 101 -3.62 -5.42 3.71
CA SER A 101 -3.86 -4.71 4.97
C SER A 101 -2.90 -5.19 6.06
N LEU A 102 -2.73 -6.50 6.21
CA LEU A 102 -1.79 -7.07 7.18
C LEU A 102 -0.36 -6.64 6.89
N GLY A 103 0.08 -6.71 5.64
CA GLY A 103 1.41 -6.27 5.24
C GLY A 103 1.63 -4.76 5.44
N ASN A 104 0.67 -3.93 5.05
CA ASN A 104 0.77 -2.49 5.23
C ASN A 104 0.75 -2.11 6.73
N LEU A 105 -0.05 -2.79 7.55
CA LEU A 105 -0.05 -2.59 9.01
C LEU A 105 1.32 -2.94 9.60
N VAL A 106 1.88 -4.10 9.25
CA VAL A 106 3.22 -4.53 9.71
C VAL A 106 4.29 -3.53 9.30
N GLY A 107 4.28 -3.07 8.04
CA GLY A 107 5.19 -2.03 7.57
C GLY A 107 5.07 -0.75 8.40
N GLY A 108 3.84 -0.27 8.64
CA GLY A 108 3.61 0.94 9.43
C GLY A 108 4.09 0.80 10.88
N THR A 109 3.85 -0.36 11.49
CA THR A 109 4.31 -0.65 12.85
C THR A 109 5.84 -0.66 12.92
N VAL A 110 6.51 -1.33 11.98
CA VAL A 110 7.98 -1.48 11.99
C VAL A 110 8.69 -0.17 11.69
N PHE A 111 8.23 0.60 10.70
CA PHE A 111 8.95 1.78 10.22
C PHE A 111 8.54 3.09 10.91
N VAL A 112 7.38 3.13 11.60
CA VAL A 112 6.93 4.33 12.33
C VAL A 112 6.67 4.02 13.79
N ALA A 113 5.75 3.12 14.12
CA ALA A 113 5.36 2.94 15.52
C ALA A 113 6.55 2.52 16.41
N LEU A 114 7.39 1.59 15.95
CA LEU A 114 8.53 1.10 16.70
C LEU A 114 9.63 2.16 16.90
N PRO A 115 10.14 2.86 15.87
CA PRO A 115 11.11 3.95 16.07
C PRO A 115 10.59 5.05 17.00
N PHE A 116 9.35 5.50 16.82
CA PHE A 116 8.76 6.53 17.67
C PHE A 116 8.59 6.04 19.11
N TYR A 117 8.20 4.78 19.32
CA TYR A 117 8.14 4.18 20.64
C TYR A 117 9.52 4.14 21.31
N VAL A 118 10.56 3.70 20.59
CA VAL A 118 11.94 3.65 21.13
C VAL A 118 12.42 5.05 21.49
N ILE A 119 12.24 6.04 20.61
CA ILE A 119 12.62 7.44 20.87
C ILE A 119 11.90 7.96 22.12
N ALA A 120 10.59 7.75 22.23
CA ALA A 120 9.80 8.18 23.38
C ALA A 120 10.24 7.55 24.71
N ARG A 121 10.87 6.36 24.67
CA ARG A 121 11.38 5.68 25.88
C ARG A 121 12.80 6.13 26.24
N LEU A 122 13.57 6.59 25.27
CA LEU A 122 14.94 7.07 25.46
C LEU A 122 14.99 8.56 25.84
N GLN A 123 13.99 9.34 25.43
CA GLN A 123 13.94 10.76 25.76
C GLN A 123 13.71 10.93 27.26
N PRO A 124 14.63 11.59 28.01
CA PRO A 124 14.38 11.92 29.40
C PRO A 124 13.08 12.71 29.49
N ARG A 125 12.20 12.33 30.43
CA ARG A 125 11.04 13.17 30.73
C ARG A 125 11.58 14.47 31.29
N GLU A 126 11.58 15.52 30.49
CA GLU A 126 11.78 16.87 31.02
C GLU A 126 10.63 17.12 32.01
N GLN A 127 10.97 17.11 33.30
CA GLN A 127 10.08 17.46 34.41
C GLN A 127 10.07 18.97 34.59
#